data_AF-A0A521YCR3-F1
#
_entry.id   AF-A0A521YCR3-F1
#
_cell.length_a   1.000
_cell.length_b   1.000
_cell.length_c   1.000
_cell.angle_alpha   90.00
_cell.angle_beta   90.00
_cell.angle_gamma   90.00
#
_symmetry.space_group_name_H-M   'P 1'
#
loop_
_entity.id
_entity.type
_entity.pdbx_description
1 polymer ?
#
loop_
_entity_poly.entity_id
_entity_poly.type
_entity_poly.pdbx_seq_one_letter_code
_entity_poly.pdbx_strand_id
1 'polypeptide(L)'
;MLMPKKMFRQELERTLHGHLTLSHPIFAELVADGRPDIALLRNITLQGYQLTKHFLSYIEHLFFFCPLPQFKRALLVNCYEEETGKLSGTDNHVTLMQNFIQALGVTDAERDAMVALPATQELIDYRHELVRDPARYHMGAAAVMIASEGQNLETAGGQARHEMLGALFGLQPSDLLFFSVHQQEDVGHVNQGLSLVSTLCRTEREQREALEAVDRTCRLFYGMYENMHQAYCRPAAAYPPQAVPAQDAPMPPSAASRSNPAARPA
;
A
#
# COMPACT_ATOMS: atom_id res chain seq x y z
N MET A 1 -1.16 28.30 -15.08
CA MET A 1 -0.33 29.41 -14.57
C MET A 1 0.61 28.89 -13.49
N LEU A 2 1.91 29.22 -13.56
CA LEU A 2 2.88 28.91 -12.51
C LEU A 2 2.49 29.58 -11.18
N MET A 3 2.35 28.80 -10.11
CA MET A 3 2.05 29.30 -8.77
C MET A 3 3.33 29.73 -8.03
N PRO A 4 3.29 30.84 -7.26
CA PRO A 4 4.34 31.15 -6.30
C PRO A 4 4.53 30.00 -5.30
N LYS A 5 5.78 29.73 -4.89
CA LYS A 5 6.14 28.61 -4.00
C LYS A 5 5.20 28.44 -2.80
N LYS A 6 4.87 29.54 -2.10
CA LYS A 6 3.98 29.50 -0.93
C LYS A 6 2.57 29.01 -1.28
N MET A 7 2.00 29.53 -2.36
CA MET A 7 0.69 29.11 -2.84
C MET A 7 0.71 27.65 -3.33
N PHE A 8 1.75 27.26 -4.06
CA PHE A 8 1.92 25.89 -4.52
C PHE A 8 2.01 24.89 -3.35
N ARG A 9 2.77 25.22 -2.30
CA ARG A 9 2.84 24.42 -1.08
C ARG A 9 1.46 24.23 -0.44
N GLN A 10 0.70 25.33 -0.31
CA GLN A 10 -0.66 25.30 0.26
C GLN A 10 -1.61 24.45 -0.60
N GLU A 11 -1.45 24.50 -1.92
CA GLU A 11 -2.26 23.72 -2.84
C GLU A 11 -1.97 22.21 -2.73
N LEU A 12 -0.70 21.81 -2.62
CA LEU A 12 -0.32 20.40 -2.36
C LEU A 12 -0.97 19.87 -1.06
N GLU A 13 -0.90 20.66 0.01
CA GLU A 13 -1.50 20.34 1.31
C GLU A 13 -3.03 20.25 1.22
N ARG A 14 -3.66 21.18 0.49
CA ARG A 14 -5.11 21.15 0.23
C ARG A 14 -5.53 19.91 -0.56
N THR A 15 -4.76 19.53 -1.58
CA THR A 15 -5.01 18.33 -2.38
C THR A 15 -4.91 17.07 -1.52
N LEU A 16 -3.90 16.96 -0.65
CA LEU A 16 -3.79 15.84 0.29
C LEU A 16 -5.03 15.73 1.18
N HIS A 17 -5.41 16.81 1.86
CA HIS A 17 -6.52 16.80 2.82
C HIS A 17 -7.90 16.58 2.19
N GLY A 18 -8.06 16.78 0.88
CA GLY A 18 -9.31 16.53 0.17
C GLY A 18 -9.64 15.04 -0.04
N HIS A 19 -8.71 14.13 0.23
CA HIS A 19 -8.80 12.72 -0.21
C HIS A 19 -8.28 11.70 0.81
N LEU A 20 -8.32 12.04 2.09
CA LEU A 20 -7.86 11.13 3.14
C LEU A 20 -8.86 9.95 3.35
N THR A 21 -8.36 8.79 3.76
CA THR A 21 -9.02 7.49 3.54
C THR A 21 -9.75 6.84 4.73
N LEU A 22 -9.59 7.31 5.97
CA LEU A 22 -10.40 6.88 7.12
C LEU A 22 -11.90 7.12 6.93
N SER A 23 -12.26 8.02 6.01
CA SER A 23 -13.65 8.23 5.60
C SER A 23 -14.25 7.09 4.77
N HIS A 24 -13.47 6.08 4.37
CA HIS A 24 -13.95 4.99 3.53
C HIS A 24 -14.98 4.08 4.27
N PRO A 25 -16.11 3.68 3.64
CA PRO A 25 -17.16 2.88 4.29
C PRO A 25 -16.70 1.57 4.94
N ILE A 26 -15.65 0.94 4.41
CA ILE A 26 -15.10 -0.32 4.96
C ILE A 26 -14.75 -0.25 6.45
N PHE A 27 -14.38 0.93 6.97
CA PHE A 27 -14.07 1.08 8.39
C PHE A 27 -15.33 1.07 9.27
N ALA A 28 -16.48 1.48 8.73
CA ALA A 28 -17.76 1.32 9.42
C ALA A 28 -18.21 -0.15 9.44
N GLU A 29 -17.86 -0.94 8.41
CA GLU A 29 -18.15 -2.38 8.34
C GLU A 29 -17.46 -3.18 9.46
N LEU A 30 -16.36 -2.67 10.03
CA LEU A 30 -15.68 -3.31 11.18
C LEU A 30 -16.59 -3.46 12.41
N VAL A 31 -17.69 -2.72 12.49
CA VAL A 31 -18.62 -2.71 13.64
C VAL A 31 -20.10 -2.68 13.23
N ALA A 32 -20.44 -2.93 11.97
CA ALA A 32 -21.79 -2.70 11.42
C ALA A 32 -22.92 -3.43 12.18
N ASP A 33 -22.65 -4.62 12.73
CA ASP A 33 -23.62 -5.42 13.51
C ASP A 33 -23.52 -5.19 15.03
N GLY A 34 -22.89 -4.10 15.47
CA GLY A 34 -22.59 -3.83 16.88
C GLY A 34 -21.58 -4.81 17.49
N ARG A 35 -20.89 -5.58 16.66
CA ARG A 35 -19.82 -6.52 17.05
C ARG A 35 -18.57 -6.27 16.20
N PRO A 36 -17.37 -6.24 16.82
CA PRO A 36 -16.11 -6.11 16.09
C PRO A 36 -15.88 -7.29 15.13
N ASP A 37 -15.65 -7.01 13.85
CA ASP A 37 -15.29 -8.02 12.84
C ASP A 37 -13.76 -8.18 12.75
N ILE A 38 -13.24 -9.15 13.50
CA ILE A 38 -11.80 -9.45 13.51
C ILE A 38 -11.31 -10.01 12.18
N ALA A 39 -12.17 -10.72 11.42
CA ALA A 39 -11.77 -11.30 10.14
C ALA A 39 -11.57 -10.20 9.09
N LEU A 40 -12.48 -9.22 9.05
CA LEU A 40 -12.31 -8.03 8.21
C LEU A 40 -11.07 -7.24 8.59
N LEU A 41 -10.82 -7.01 9.89
CA LEU A 41 -9.62 -6.29 10.34
C LEU A 41 -8.34 -7.01 9.90
N ARG A 42 -8.27 -8.34 10.02
CA ARG A 42 -7.14 -9.14 9.54
C ARG A 42 -6.91 -8.95 8.04
N ASN A 43 -7.97 -9.02 7.23
CA ASN A 43 -7.87 -8.85 5.79
C ASN A 43 -7.40 -7.44 5.39
N ILE A 44 -7.94 -6.40 6.03
CA ILE A 44 -7.49 -5.00 5.83
C ILE A 44 -6.01 -4.87 6.21
N THR A 45 -5.64 -5.39 7.37
CA THR A 45 -4.26 -5.33 7.89
C THR A 45 -3.28 -6.01 6.96
N LEU A 46 -3.61 -7.21 6.46
CA LEU A 46 -2.76 -7.97 5.56
C LEU A 46 -2.57 -7.30 4.19
N GLN A 47 -3.56 -6.56 3.70
CA GLN A 47 -3.40 -5.71 2.52
C GLN A 47 -2.59 -4.44 2.84
N GLY A 48 -2.77 -3.82 4.01
CA GLY A 48 -1.92 -2.73 4.50
C GLY A 48 -0.45 -3.13 4.59
N TYR A 49 -0.17 -4.34 5.07
CA TYR A 49 1.18 -4.90 5.16
C TYR A 49 1.89 -4.97 3.81
N GLN A 50 1.15 -5.21 2.72
CA GLN A 50 1.72 -5.19 1.38
C GLN A 50 2.31 -3.81 1.06
N LEU A 51 1.70 -2.71 1.50
CA LEU A 51 2.27 -1.39 1.32
C LEU A 51 3.49 -1.17 2.22
N THR A 52 3.37 -1.53 3.50
CA THR A 52 4.42 -1.31 4.52
C THR A 52 5.75 -1.92 4.09
N LYS A 53 5.75 -3.18 3.64
CA LYS A 53 6.99 -3.88 3.24
C LYS A 53 7.70 -3.27 2.03
N HIS A 54 7.04 -2.40 1.27
CA HIS A 54 7.64 -1.68 0.14
C HIS A 54 8.07 -0.25 0.49
N PHE A 55 7.63 0.28 1.62
CA PHE A 55 7.71 1.71 1.92
C PHE A 55 9.16 2.21 1.98
N LEU A 56 10.02 1.51 2.72
CA LEU A 56 11.43 1.84 2.82
C LEU A 56 12.10 1.98 1.45
N SER A 57 11.80 1.07 0.52
CA SER A 57 12.36 1.11 -0.83
C SER A 57 12.01 2.39 -1.58
N TYR A 58 10.82 2.96 -1.36
CA TYR A 58 10.47 4.24 -1.96
C TYR A 58 11.38 5.37 -1.45
N ILE A 59 11.59 5.44 -0.14
CA ILE A 59 12.41 6.46 0.49
C ILE A 59 13.87 6.31 0.06
N GLU A 60 14.38 5.08 -0.05
CA GLU A 60 15.74 4.79 -0.55
C GLU A 60 15.97 5.37 -1.94
N HIS A 61 15.03 5.16 -2.88
CA HIS A 61 15.12 5.71 -4.23
C HIS A 61 15.06 7.25 -4.20
N LEU A 62 14.18 7.82 -3.37
CA LEU A 62 14.09 9.27 -3.20
C LEU A 62 15.36 9.87 -2.59
N PHE A 63 16.00 9.19 -1.64
CA PHE A 63 17.29 9.59 -1.08
C PHE A 63 18.37 9.55 -2.16
N PHE A 64 18.47 8.43 -2.89
CA PHE A 64 19.49 8.19 -3.89
C PHE A 64 19.45 9.22 -5.01
N PHE A 65 18.27 9.45 -5.59
CA PHE A 65 18.07 10.36 -6.71
C PHE A 65 17.84 11.82 -6.32
N CYS A 66 17.86 12.18 -5.02
CA CYS A 66 17.53 13.54 -4.59
C CYS A 66 18.42 14.61 -5.27
N PRO A 67 17.85 15.52 -6.09
CA PRO A 67 18.63 16.52 -6.81
C PRO A 67 18.98 17.74 -5.94
N LEU A 68 18.45 17.82 -4.71
CA LEU A 68 18.62 18.96 -3.81
C LEU A 68 19.36 18.53 -2.53
N PRO A 69 20.68 18.76 -2.42
CA PRO A 69 21.51 18.28 -1.31
C PRO A 69 20.98 18.63 0.08
N GLN A 70 20.34 19.79 0.24
CA GLN A 70 19.75 20.23 1.51
C GLN A 70 18.65 19.30 2.07
N PHE A 71 18.01 18.47 1.22
CA PHE A 71 16.96 17.54 1.64
C PHE A 71 17.46 16.11 1.86
N LYS A 72 18.69 15.78 1.40
CA LYS A 72 19.25 14.43 1.56
C LYS A 72 19.36 13.97 3.00
N ARG A 73 19.67 14.88 3.93
CA ARG A 73 19.76 14.54 5.36
C ARG A 73 18.41 14.10 5.93
N ALA A 74 17.33 14.80 5.57
CA ALA A 74 15.99 14.46 6.03
C ALA A 74 15.56 13.08 5.49
N LEU A 75 15.79 12.82 4.20
CA LEU A 75 15.52 11.51 3.59
C LEU A 75 16.36 10.38 4.19
N LEU A 76 17.64 10.64 4.50
CA LEU A 76 18.50 9.65 5.18
C LEU A 76 18.01 9.33 6.59
N VAL A 77 17.55 10.34 7.32
CA VAL A 77 16.96 10.17 8.66
C VAL A 77 15.68 9.35 8.58
N ASN A 78 14.81 9.62 7.60
CA ASN A 78 13.59 8.83 7.37
C ASN A 78 13.95 7.37 7.02
N CYS A 79 14.87 7.11 6.08
CA CYS A 79 15.37 5.75 5.80
C CYS A 79 15.91 5.04 7.05
N TYR A 80 16.71 5.75 7.85
CA TYR A 80 17.28 5.19 9.07
C TYR A 80 16.19 4.85 10.09
N GLU A 81 15.17 5.68 10.23
CA GLU A 81 14.08 5.40 11.16
C GLU A 81 13.21 4.24 10.69
N GLU A 82 12.77 4.27 9.43
CA GLU A 82 11.97 3.19 8.84
C GLU A 82 12.63 1.81 8.98
N GLU A 83 13.97 1.75 8.82
CA GLU A 83 14.75 0.50 8.90
C GLU A 83 15.15 0.11 10.33
N THR A 84 15.15 1.03 11.30
CA THR A 84 15.71 0.73 12.64
C THR A 84 14.80 1.02 13.82
N GLY A 85 13.84 1.94 13.72
CA GLY A 85 13.00 2.40 14.84
C GLY A 85 13.76 3.16 15.93
N LYS A 86 15.03 3.50 15.73
CA LYS A 86 15.92 3.96 16.82
C LYS A 86 15.64 5.37 17.31
N LEU A 87 15.08 6.24 16.49
CA LEU A 87 14.72 7.61 16.86
C LEU A 87 13.41 7.63 17.63
N SER A 88 12.45 6.78 17.26
CA SER A 88 11.21 6.56 18.01
C SER A 88 11.42 5.69 19.26
N GLY A 89 12.54 4.95 19.34
CA GLY A 89 12.82 4.02 20.42
C GLY A 89 11.99 2.74 20.34
N THR A 90 11.65 2.33 19.12
CA THR A 90 10.84 1.16 18.79
C THR A 90 11.60 0.20 17.86
N ASP A 91 10.91 -0.81 17.31
CA ASP A 91 11.43 -1.63 16.21
C ASP A 91 11.23 -0.94 14.86
N ASN A 92 11.84 -1.48 13.80
CA ASN A 92 11.59 -1.00 12.44
C ASN A 92 10.11 -1.13 12.04
N HIS A 93 9.67 -0.30 11.09
CA HIS A 93 8.24 -0.12 10.81
C HIS A 93 7.58 -1.38 10.24
N VAL A 94 8.34 -2.21 9.51
CA VAL A 94 7.89 -3.52 9.04
C VAL A 94 7.64 -4.47 10.21
N THR A 95 8.55 -4.50 11.18
CA THR A 95 8.44 -5.33 12.40
C THR A 95 7.28 -4.87 13.25
N LEU A 96 7.06 -3.57 13.41
CA LEU A 96 5.90 -3.04 14.13
C LEU A 96 4.58 -3.50 13.49
N MET A 97 4.49 -3.48 12.16
CA MET A 97 3.32 -3.98 11.45
C MET A 97 3.15 -5.51 11.60
N GLN A 98 4.26 -6.26 11.62
CA GLN A 98 4.23 -7.70 11.89
C GLN A 98 3.75 -8.02 13.31
N ASN A 99 4.19 -7.25 14.31
CA ASN A 99 3.73 -7.39 15.69
C ASN A 99 2.21 -7.13 15.79
N PHE A 100 1.70 -6.11 15.10
CA PHE A 100 0.26 -5.87 15.01
C PHE A 100 -0.50 -7.04 14.35
N ILE A 101 0.02 -7.59 13.24
CA ILE A 101 -0.55 -8.77 12.58
C ILE A 101 -0.61 -9.98 13.52
N GLN A 102 0.46 -10.22 14.30
CA GLN A 102 0.50 -11.30 15.28
C GLN A 102 -0.49 -11.07 16.43
N ALA A 103 -0.64 -9.84 16.91
CA ALA A 103 -1.63 -9.49 17.94
C ALA A 103 -3.07 -9.73 17.47
N LEU A 104 -3.33 -9.62 16.16
CA LEU A 104 -4.61 -10.03 15.57
C LEU A 104 -4.76 -11.56 15.45
N GLY A 105 -3.77 -12.35 15.84
CA GLY A 105 -3.78 -13.81 15.77
C GLY A 105 -3.55 -14.37 14.37
N VAL A 106 -2.88 -13.62 13.48
CA VAL A 106 -2.49 -14.09 12.15
C VAL A 106 -1.06 -14.63 12.22
N THR A 107 -0.86 -15.81 11.66
CA THR A 107 0.45 -16.46 11.61
C THR A 107 1.37 -15.85 10.54
N ASP A 108 2.68 -16.02 10.70
CA ASP A 108 3.66 -15.62 9.68
C ASP A 108 3.38 -16.30 8.33
N ALA A 109 2.95 -17.57 8.34
CA ALA A 109 2.61 -18.31 7.13
C ALA A 109 1.39 -17.71 6.41
N GLU A 110 0.35 -17.32 7.13
CA GLU A 110 -0.81 -16.62 6.55
C GLU A 110 -0.44 -15.23 6.02
N ARG A 111 0.39 -14.49 6.76
CA ARG A 111 0.92 -13.19 6.33
C ARG A 111 1.69 -13.31 5.03
N ASP A 112 2.62 -14.27 4.96
CA ASP A 112 3.52 -14.45 3.83
C ASP A 112 2.80 -15.04 2.61
N ALA A 113 1.70 -15.77 2.82
CA ALA A 113 0.82 -16.27 1.76
C ALA A 113 -0.12 -15.19 1.19
N MET A 114 -0.29 -14.04 1.86
CA MET A 114 -1.19 -12.99 1.37
C MET A 114 -0.66 -12.38 0.07
N VAL A 115 -1.52 -12.39 -0.95
CA VAL A 115 -1.29 -11.72 -2.23
C VAL A 115 -2.00 -10.37 -2.23
N ALA A 116 -1.32 -9.33 -2.73
CA ALA A 116 -1.94 -8.03 -2.92
C ALA A 116 -3.15 -8.14 -3.86
N LEU A 117 -4.28 -7.53 -3.47
CA LEU A 117 -5.40 -7.36 -4.38
C LEU A 117 -5.01 -6.43 -5.54
N PRO A 118 -5.70 -6.51 -6.70
CA PRO A 118 -5.34 -5.71 -7.87
C PRO A 118 -5.14 -4.21 -7.60
N ALA A 119 -6.04 -3.57 -6.83
CA ALA A 119 -5.90 -2.15 -6.51
C ALA A 119 -4.75 -1.85 -5.52
N THR A 120 -4.48 -2.76 -4.59
CA THR A 120 -3.30 -2.68 -3.70
C THR A 120 -2.01 -2.76 -4.50
N GLN A 121 -1.94 -3.68 -5.46
CA GLN A 121 -0.78 -3.84 -6.35
C GLN A 121 -0.62 -2.63 -7.26
N GLU A 122 -1.70 -2.07 -7.81
CA GLU A 122 -1.65 -0.86 -8.63
C GLU A 122 -1.03 0.32 -7.87
N LEU A 123 -1.40 0.52 -6.60
CA LEU A 123 -0.82 1.56 -5.75
C LEU A 123 0.67 1.33 -5.45
N ILE A 124 1.09 0.07 -5.29
CA ILE A 124 2.50 -0.30 -5.12
C ILE A 124 3.28 0.03 -6.40
N ASP A 125 2.79 -0.45 -7.54
CA ASP A 125 3.44 -0.33 -8.84
C ASP A 125 3.56 1.14 -9.26
N TYR A 126 2.49 1.92 -9.09
CA TYR A 126 2.49 3.34 -9.41
C TYR A 126 3.59 4.10 -8.66
N ARG A 127 3.75 3.85 -7.35
CA ARG A 127 4.79 4.53 -6.56
C ARG A 127 6.19 4.07 -6.96
N HIS A 128 6.40 2.77 -7.18
CA HIS A 128 7.68 2.25 -7.69
C HIS A 128 8.06 2.85 -9.05
N GLU A 129 7.09 2.94 -9.97
CA GLU A 129 7.29 3.52 -11.29
C GLU A 129 7.81 4.96 -11.21
N LEU A 130 7.25 5.76 -10.29
CA LEU A 130 7.65 7.15 -10.11
C LEU A 130 9.03 7.30 -9.44
N VAL A 131 9.29 6.57 -8.36
CA VAL A 131 10.56 6.76 -7.60
C VAL A 131 11.78 6.18 -8.33
N ARG A 132 11.59 5.20 -9.21
CA ARG A 132 12.68 4.56 -9.97
C ARG A 132 13.18 5.40 -11.14
N ASP A 133 12.42 6.40 -11.56
CA ASP A 133 12.76 7.26 -12.68
C ASP A 133 13.18 8.66 -12.21
N PRO A 134 14.47 9.02 -12.31
CA PRO A 134 14.96 10.35 -11.92
C PRO A 134 14.27 11.50 -12.66
N ALA A 135 13.77 11.28 -13.88
CA ALA A 135 13.05 12.31 -14.64
C ALA A 135 11.66 12.61 -14.04
N ARG A 136 11.14 11.71 -13.20
CA ARG A 136 9.85 11.81 -12.50
C ARG A 136 10.02 12.04 -11.00
N TYR A 137 11.22 12.44 -10.55
CA TYR A 137 11.53 12.61 -9.13
C TYR A 137 10.52 13.48 -8.37
N HIS A 138 10.07 14.60 -8.95
CA HIS A 138 9.08 15.49 -8.30
C HIS A 138 7.74 14.80 -8.09
N MET A 139 7.31 13.94 -9.01
CA MET A 139 6.09 13.14 -8.88
C MET A 139 6.28 12.06 -7.82
N GLY A 140 7.41 11.35 -7.83
CA GLY A 140 7.72 10.33 -6.83
C GLY A 140 7.79 10.91 -5.41
N ALA A 141 8.46 12.05 -5.24
CA ALA A 141 8.52 12.76 -3.98
C ALA A 141 7.13 13.23 -3.51
N ALA A 142 6.27 13.70 -4.43
CA ALA A 142 4.91 14.09 -4.10
C ALA A 142 4.02 12.88 -3.72
N ALA A 143 4.12 11.77 -4.45
CA ALA A 143 3.36 10.55 -4.18
C ALA A 143 3.73 9.91 -2.83
N VAL A 144 5.01 9.91 -2.47
CA VAL A 144 5.49 9.22 -1.26
C VAL A 144 5.50 10.17 -0.06
N MET A 145 6.30 11.24 -0.12
CA MET A 145 6.55 12.12 1.02
C MET A 145 5.37 13.04 1.38
N ILE A 146 4.37 13.18 0.51
CA ILE A 146 3.17 13.97 0.79
C ILE A 146 1.97 13.05 0.86
N ALA A 147 1.66 12.34 -0.24
CA ALA A 147 0.40 11.60 -0.31
C ALA A 147 0.40 10.31 0.51
N SER A 148 1.48 9.52 0.49
CA SER A 148 1.54 8.24 1.23
C SER A 148 1.68 8.45 2.73
N GLU A 149 2.68 9.24 3.14
CA GLU A 149 2.87 9.66 4.55
C GLU A 149 1.62 10.37 5.09
N GLY A 150 0.96 11.19 4.25
CA GLY A 150 -0.20 11.97 4.65
C GLY A 150 -1.47 11.17 4.93
N GLN A 151 -1.57 9.90 4.51
CA GLN A 151 -2.80 9.10 4.72
C GLN A 151 -3.10 8.81 6.19
N ASN A 152 -2.09 8.87 7.07
CA ASN A 152 -2.28 8.59 8.50
C ASN A 152 -2.60 9.84 9.33
N LEU A 153 -2.67 11.03 8.72
CA LEU A 153 -2.96 12.29 9.41
C LEU A 153 -4.42 12.44 9.85
N GLU A 154 -5.32 11.58 9.40
CA GLU A 154 -6.72 11.66 9.79
C GLU A 154 -7.00 11.18 11.22
N THR A 155 -7.95 11.86 11.84
CA THR A 155 -8.63 11.42 13.06
C THR A 155 -10.11 11.26 12.76
N ALA A 156 -10.73 10.18 13.24
CA ALA A 156 -12.17 9.96 13.10
C ALA A 156 -12.85 10.41 14.39
N GLY A 157 -13.68 11.45 14.33
CA GLY A 157 -14.36 11.98 15.52
C GLY A 157 -13.42 12.56 16.59
N GLY A 158 -12.21 12.99 16.19
CA GLY A 158 -11.17 13.46 17.12
C GLY A 158 -10.40 12.36 17.85
N GLN A 159 -10.75 11.10 17.60
CA GLN A 159 -10.05 9.93 18.13
C GLN A 159 -9.07 9.37 17.08
N ALA A 160 -7.91 8.94 17.53
CA ALA A 160 -6.94 8.33 16.64
C ALA A 160 -7.37 6.90 16.24
N ARG A 161 -6.99 6.47 15.03
CA ARG A 161 -7.27 5.10 14.52
C ARG A 161 -6.88 4.02 15.54
N HIS A 162 -5.71 4.17 16.16
CA HIS A 162 -5.17 3.19 17.08
C HIS A 162 -5.96 3.07 18.38
N GLU A 163 -6.45 4.18 18.93
CA GLU A 163 -7.30 4.17 20.13
C GLU A 163 -8.64 3.46 19.85
N MET A 164 -9.21 3.70 18.66
CA MET A 164 -10.44 3.02 18.22
C MET A 164 -10.22 1.50 18.08
N LEU A 165 -9.16 1.09 17.38
CA LEU A 165 -8.83 -0.33 17.20
C LEU A 165 -8.54 -1.02 18.54
N GLY A 166 -7.80 -0.36 19.43
CA GLY A 166 -7.50 -0.87 20.78
C GLY A 166 -8.76 -1.20 21.57
N ALA A 167 -9.68 -0.24 21.65
CA ALA A 167 -10.93 -0.41 22.39
C ALA A 167 -11.83 -1.49 21.77
N LEU A 168 -11.96 -1.53 20.43
CA LEU A 168 -12.85 -2.45 19.73
C LEU A 168 -12.35 -3.90 19.76
N PHE A 169 -11.04 -4.12 19.65
CA PHE A 169 -10.47 -5.45 19.47
C PHE A 169 -9.69 -5.96 20.70
N GLY A 170 -9.67 -5.19 21.80
CA GLY A 170 -9.00 -5.59 23.04
C GLY A 170 -7.47 -5.60 22.95
N LEU A 171 -6.91 -4.79 22.06
CA LEU A 171 -5.47 -4.70 21.82
C LEU A 171 -4.78 -3.80 22.85
N GLN A 172 -3.56 -4.15 23.22
CA GLN A 172 -2.74 -3.37 24.13
C GLN A 172 -2.03 -2.23 23.38
N PRO A 173 -1.60 -1.16 24.07
CA PRO A 173 -0.83 -0.08 23.45
C PRO A 173 0.43 -0.58 22.70
N SER A 174 1.08 -1.63 23.20
CA SER A 174 2.24 -2.27 22.54
C SER A 174 1.90 -2.85 21.17
N ASP A 175 0.67 -3.35 20.99
CA ASP A 175 0.21 -3.96 19.74
C ASP A 175 -0.07 -2.90 18.66
N LEU A 176 -0.24 -1.64 19.10
CA LEU A 176 -0.66 -0.50 18.29
C LEU A 176 0.48 0.45 17.95
N LEU A 177 1.72 0.12 18.33
CA LEU A 177 2.89 0.97 18.17
C LEU A 177 3.10 1.45 16.73
N PHE A 178 2.84 0.59 15.74
CA PHE A 178 2.88 0.95 14.32
C PHE A 178 2.10 2.23 14.05
N PHE A 179 0.85 2.31 14.52
CA PHE A 179 0.00 3.47 14.26
C PHE A 179 0.36 4.69 15.10
N SER A 180 0.77 4.51 16.36
CA SER A 180 1.10 5.64 17.22
C SER A 180 2.39 6.35 16.79
N VAL A 181 3.38 5.60 16.29
CA VAL A 181 4.62 6.17 15.72
C VAL A 181 4.28 6.99 14.47
N HIS A 182 3.58 6.41 13.50
CA HIS A 182 3.19 7.10 12.25
C HIS A 182 2.35 8.35 12.51
N GLN A 183 1.41 8.32 13.47
CA GLN A 183 0.62 9.52 13.79
C GLN A 183 1.47 10.71 14.25
N GLN A 184 2.59 10.46 14.95
CA GLN A 184 3.48 11.51 15.42
C GLN A 184 4.46 11.95 14.34
N GLU A 185 5.05 10.98 13.63
CA GLU A 185 6.15 11.24 12.69
C GLU A 185 5.67 11.77 11.34
N ASP A 186 4.53 11.31 10.84
CA ASP A 186 4.03 11.62 9.50
C ASP A 186 3.74 13.12 9.35
N VAL A 187 3.40 13.83 10.44
CA VAL A 187 3.26 15.30 10.43
C VAL A 187 4.59 15.97 10.02
N GLY A 188 5.70 15.49 10.58
CA GLY A 188 7.04 15.94 10.24
C GLY A 188 7.41 15.58 8.81
N HIS A 189 7.17 14.33 8.41
CA HIS A 189 7.48 13.83 7.06
C HIS A 189 6.71 14.57 5.98
N VAL A 190 5.39 14.75 6.14
CA VAL A 190 4.56 15.52 5.19
C VAL A 190 5.06 16.95 5.07
N ASN A 191 5.43 17.59 6.18
CA ASN A 191 5.99 18.94 6.14
C ASN A 191 7.32 19.01 5.38
N GLN A 192 8.17 18.00 5.52
CA GLN A 192 9.42 17.85 4.76
C GLN A 192 9.13 17.61 3.27
N GLY A 193 8.20 16.73 2.93
CA GLY A 193 7.74 16.45 1.57
C GLY A 193 7.21 17.71 0.88
N LEU A 194 6.30 18.43 1.54
CA LEU A 194 5.78 19.72 1.08
C LEU A 194 6.91 20.74 0.84
N SER A 195 7.96 20.73 1.66
CA SER A 195 9.11 21.64 1.51
C SER A 195 9.99 21.24 0.32
N LEU A 196 10.27 19.94 0.18
CA LEU A 196 11.03 19.37 -0.92
C LEU A 196 10.36 19.66 -2.27
N VAL A 197 9.10 19.24 -2.42
CA VAL A 197 8.36 19.34 -3.69
C VAL A 197 8.13 20.80 -4.07
N SER A 198 7.74 21.67 -3.12
CA SER A 198 7.56 23.10 -3.41
C SER A 198 8.86 23.84 -3.74
N THR A 199 10.02 23.32 -3.34
CA THR A 199 11.33 23.87 -3.72
C THR A 199 11.80 23.36 -5.08
N LEU A 200 11.43 22.13 -5.41
CA LEU A 200 11.82 21.43 -6.62
C LEU A 200 11.02 21.89 -7.86
N CYS A 201 9.69 21.98 -7.76
CA CYS A 201 8.83 22.30 -8.91
C CYS A 201 8.87 23.81 -9.23
N ARG A 202 9.61 24.18 -10.27
CA ARG A 202 9.86 25.58 -10.69
C ARG A 202 9.16 25.95 -12.00
N THR A 203 8.55 24.96 -12.66
CA THR A 203 7.76 25.16 -13.87
C THR A 203 6.29 24.81 -13.63
N GLU A 204 5.40 25.38 -14.45
CA GLU A 204 3.97 25.06 -14.39
C GLU A 204 3.70 23.57 -14.62
N ARG A 205 4.49 22.94 -15.51
CA ARG A 205 4.40 21.51 -15.78
C ARG A 205 4.70 20.68 -14.54
N GLU A 206 5.83 20.92 -13.87
CA GLU A 206 6.23 20.17 -12.67
C GLU A 206 5.24 20.37 -11.51
N GLN A 207 4.70 21.58 -11.34
CA GLN A 207 3.69 21.85 -10.31
C GLN A 207 2.40 21.07 -10.57
N ARG A 208 1.93 21.07 -11.82
CA ARG A 208 0.74 20.30 -12.22
C ARG A 208 0.96 18.81 -12.03
N GLU A 209 2.09 18.27 -12.49
CA GLU A 209 2.44 16.84 -12.37
C GLU A 209 2.56 16.41 -10.90
N ALA A 210 3.12 17.26 -10.03
CA ALA A 210 3.20 16.97 -8.60
C ALA A 210 1.81 16.96 -7.93
N LEU A 211 0.92 17.90 -8.28
CA LEU A 211 -0.46 17.91 -7.78
C LEU A 211 -1.25 16.69 -8.25
N GLU A 212 -1.09 16.33 -9.52
CA GLU A 212 -1.68 15.12 -10.08
C GLU A 212 -1.15 13.87 -9.39
N ALA A 213 0.14 13.82 -9.05
CA ALA A 213 0.72 12.71 -8.31
C ALA A 213 0.15 12.60 -6.88
N VAL A 214 -0.09 13.71 -6.18
CA VAL A 214 -0.77 13.69 -4.88
C VAL A 214 -2.20 13.16 -5.03
N ASP A 215 -2.99 13.77 -5.91
CA ASP A 215 -4.39 13.39 -6.16
C ASP A 215 -4.53 11.92 -6.58
N ARG A 216 -3.72 11.48 -7.55
CA ARG A 216 -3.75 10.10 -8.04
C ARG A 216 -3.35 9.11 -6.95
N THR A 217 -2.34 9.42 -6.13
CA THR A 217 -1.95 8.54 -5.02
C THR A 217 -3.09 8.40 -4.02
N CYS A 218 -3.74 9.50 -3.62
CA CYS A 218 -4.88 9.43 -2.69
C CYS A 218 -6.07 8.65 -3.29
N ARG A 219 -6.36 8.81 -4.58
CA ARG A 219 -7.39 8.01 -5.27
C ARG A 219 -7.06 6.52 -5.33
N LEU A 220 -5.79 6.17 -5.53
CA LEU A 220 -5.33 4.78 -5.49
C LEU A 220 -5.44 4.19 -4.09
N PHE A 221 -5.15 4.95 -3.04
CA PHE A 221 -5.44 4.55 -1.65
C PHE A 221 -6.94 4.30 -1.42
N TYR A 222 -7.80 5.21 -1.88
CA TYR A 222 -9.26 4.98 -1.81
C TYR A 222 -9.68 3.72 -2.59
N GLY A 223 -9.16 3.54 -3.80
CA GLY A 223 -9.41 2.37 -4.65
C GLY A 223 -8.96 1.05 -4.02
N MET A 224 -7.84 1.07 -3.28
CA MET A 224 -7.39 -0.07 -2.48
C MET A 224 -8.42 -0.45 -1.42
N TYR A 225 -8.95 0.51 -0.65
CA TYR A 225 -10.00 0.21 0.34
C TYR A 225 -11.32 -0.20 -0.32
N GLU A 226 -11.68 0.37 -1.45
CA GLU A 226 -12.90 -0.02 -2.18
C GLU A 226 -12.76 -1.45 -2.74
N ASN A 227 -11.58 -1.83 -3.24
CA ASN A 227 -11.34 -3.19 -3.69
C ASN A 227 -11.40 -4.20 -2.54
N MET A 228 -10.88 -3.86 -1.35
CA MET A 228 -11.05 -4.68 -0.14
C MET A 228 -12.52 -4.79 0.27
N HIS A 229 -13.27 -3.70 0.21
CA HIS A 229 -14.67 -3.67 0.59
C HIS A 229 -15.50 -4.58 -0.32
N GLN A 230 -15.25 -4.55 -1.64
CA GLN A 230 -15.86 -5.47 -2.60
C GLN A 230 -15.44 -6.93 -2.35
N ALA A 231 -14.17 -7.17 -2.04
CA ALA A 231 -13.67 -8.53 -1.83
C ALA A 231 -14.16 -9.17 -0.53
N TYR A 232 -14.26 -8.39 0.56
CA TYR A 232 -14.44 -8.92 1.91
C TYR A 232 -15.81 -8.61 2.55
N CYS A 233 -16.49 -7.53 2.13
CA CYS A 233 -17.80 -7.15 2.70
C CYS A 233 -18.94 -7.37 1.69
N ARG A 234 -18.65 -7.30 0.39
CA ARG A 234 -19.63 -7.50 -0.68
C ARG A 234 -19.15 -8.52 -1.71
N PRO A 235 -18.73 -9.73 -1.29
CA PRO A 235 -18.30 -10.73 -2.25
C PRO A 235 -19.44 -10.92 -3.25
N ALA A 236 -19.14 -10.74 -4.54
CA ALA A 236 -20.09 -11.03 -5.61
C ALA A 236 -20.66 -12.42 -5.32
N ALA A 237 -22.00 -12.54 -5.33
CA ALA A 237 -22.69 -13.80 -5.08
C ALA A 237 -21.96 -14.91 -5.83
N ALA A 238 -21.45 -15.90 -5.09
CA ALA A 238 -20.55 -16.93 -5.58
C ALA A 238 -20.99 -17.41 -6.97
N TYR A 239 -20.22 -17.04 -8.00
CA TYR A 239 -20.41 -17.61 -9.32
C TYR A 239 -20.20 -19.13 -9.15
N PRO A 240 -21.12 -20.00 -9.60
CA PRO A 240 -20.91 -21.44 -9.50
C PRO A 240 -19.57 -21.76 -10.19
N PRO A 241 -18.77 -22.71 -9.67
CA PRO A 241 -17.47 -23.03 -10.23
C PRO A 241 -17.64 -23.28 -11.73
N GLN A 242 -16.96 -22.47 -12.55
CA GLN A 242 -16.88 -22.74 -13.97
C GLN A 242 -16.27 -24.12 -14.14
N ALA A 243 -17.00 -25.02 -14.80
CA ALA A 243 -16.52 -26.36 -15.10
C ALA A 243 -15.19 -26.22 -15.85
N VAL A 244 -14.11 -26.72 -15.25
CA VAL A 244 -12.83 -26.89 -15.93
C VAL A 244 -13.10 -27.80 -17.13
N PRO A 245 -12.82 -27.38 -18.37
CA PRO A 245 -12.91 -28.29 -19.51
C PRO A 245 -11.92 -29.42 -19.26
N ALA A 246 -12.41 -30.66 -19.28
CA ALA A 246 -11.57 -31.84 -19.21
C ALA A 246 -10.57 -31.82 -20.38
N GLN A 247 -9.34 -31.40 -20.09
CA GLN A 247 -8.17 -31.70 -20.90
C GLN A 247 -7.45 -32.86 -20.22
N ASP A 248 -7.06 -33.85 -21.02
CA ASP A 248 -6.43 -35.13 -20.66
C ASP A 248 -7.38 -36.32 -20.47
N ALA A 249 -8.07 -36.70 -21.56
CA ALA A 249 -8.32 -38.11 -21.82
C ALA A 249 -7.08 -38.69 -22.55
N PRO A 250 -6.50 -39.81 -22.11
CA PRO A 250 -5.30 -40.38 -22.73
C PRO A 250 -5.59 -40.91 -24.13
N MET A 251 -4.66 -40.63 -25.05
CA MET A 251 -4.62 -41.16 -26.42
C MET A 251 -4.72 -42.70 -26.44
N PRO A 252 -5.47 -43.30 -27.37
CA PRO A 252 -5.60 -44.75 -27.47
C PRO A 252 -4.27 -45.39 -27.94
N PRO A 253 -3.96 -46.63 -27.50
CA PRO A 253 -2.75 -47.32 -27.89
C PRO A 253 -2.77 -47.68 -29.38
N SER A 254 -1.65 -47.39 -30.06
CA SER A 254 -1.39 -47.75 -31.46
C SER A 254 -1.37 -49.28 -31.61
N ALA A 255 -2.25 -49.82 -32.46
CA ALA A 255 -2.29 -51.23 -32.79
C ALA A 255 -1.20 -51.56 -33.81
N ALA A 256 -0.24 -52.38 -33.38
CA ALA A 256 0.85 -52.91 -34.16
C ALA A 256 0.41 -53.65 -35.44
N SER A 257 1.27 -53.54 -36.46
CA SER A 257 1.19 -54.22 -37.74
C SER A 257 0.98 -55.73 -37.59
N ARG A 258 -0.04 -56.27 -38.25
CA ARG A 258 -0.18 -57.71 -38.44
C ARG A 258 0.78 -58.17 -39.54
N SER A 259 1.68 -59.06 -39.14
CA SER A 259 2.47 -59.94 -40.00
C SER A 259 1.59 -60.76 -40.96
N ASN A 260 2.00 -60.86 -42.22
CA ASN A 260 1.44 -61.73 -43.25
C ASN A 260 2.28 -63.02 -43.35
N PRO A 261 1.72 -64.23 -43.13
CA PRO A 261 2.46 -65.47 -43.33
C PRO A 261 2.21 -66.07 -44.73
N ALA A 262 3.28 -66.08 -45.53
CA ALA A 262 3.78 -67.10 -46.45
C ALA A 262 2.87 -68.13 -47.16
N ALA A 263 3.07 -68.25 -48.48
CA ALA A 263 3.26 -69.50 -49.25
C ALA A 263 3.86 -69.12 -50.65
N ARG A 264 5.13 -69.33 -51.05
CA ARG A 264 6.02 -70.52 -51.22
C ARG A 264 5.58 -71.48 -52.36
N PRO A 265 6.47 -72.29 -52.97
CA PRO A 265 7.41 -71.95 -54.06
C PRO A 265 7.36 -72.93 -55.27
N ALA A 266 7.99 -72.56 -56.40
CA ALA A 266 8.81 -73.39 -57.29
C ALA A 266 9.41 -72.50 -58.38
#